data_AF-A0ABD2G7B4-F1
#
_entry.id   AF-A0ABD2G7B4-F1
#
_cell.length_a   1.000
_cell.length_b   1.000
_cell.length_c   1.000
_cell.angle_alpha   90.00
_cell.angle_beta   90.00
_cell.angle_gamma   90.00
#
_symmetry.space_group_name_H-M   'P 1'
#
loop_
_entity.id
_entity.type
_entity.pdbx_description
1 polymer ?
#
loop_
_entity_poly.entity_id
_entity_poly.type
_entity_poly.pdbx_seq_one_letter_code
_entity_poly.pdbx_strand_id
1 'polypeptide(L)'
;MKPSQCIVSITIVFWVKGVSLSNDKVFQTPSELIKEPNSEATLSLEHQIPSYDTILWYQRSAGDTSLKLIAYMYYGNANVEPSFKSHFNVSGNGQTRVYLHIGKLGHPEHSAEYFGAANVVLSSLKIQQSPENLLIKPGQQEARLECFHGDNSFPYMLWYRHRSAAGGRPRDMDLIGLLHYENADVEKTFATERFNITGHSKGRAQLTISNMKPADSAEYFCAARSTVCHLLRLLYKKLQ
;
A
#
# COMPACT_ATOMS: atom_id res chain seq x y z
N MET A 1 40.50 27.35 2.29
CA MET A 1 39.77 26.09 2.00
C MET A 1 38.29 26.35 2.22
N LYS A 2 37.46 26.25 1.18
CA LYS A 2 36.01 26.45 1.30
C LYS A 2 35.39 25.19 1.94
N PRO A 3 34.54 25.31 2.98
CA PRO A 3 33.88 24.14 3.56
C PRO A 3 32.89 23.57 2.54
N SER A 4 32.98 22.27 2.33
CA SER A 4 32.12 21.50 1.44
C SER A 4 30.67 21.64 1.89
N GLN A 5 29.78 22.10 1.00
CA GLN A 5 28.36 22.18 1.23
C GLN A 5 27.77 20.76 1.23
N CYS A 6 27.14 20.34 2.33
CA CYS A 6 26.40 19.08 2.40
C CYS A 6 24.95 19.32 1.95
N ILE A 7 24.52 18.65 0.89
CA ILE A 7 23.13 18.65 0.40
C ILE A 7 22.55 17.28 0.72
N VAL A 8 21.41 17.24 1.44
CA VAL A 8 20.67 16.01 1.77
C VAL A 8 19.37 16.03 0.97
N SER A 9 19.07 14.93 0.28
CA SER A 9 17.90 14.78 -0.59
C SER A 9 17.16 13.49 -0.22
N ILE A 10 15.82 13.54 -0.18
CA ILE A 10 14.94 12.43 0.24
C ILE A 10 13.97 12.11 -0.91
N THR A 11 13.94 10.85 -1.36
CA THR A 11 13.06 10.40 -2.46
C THR A 11 12.16 9.23 -2.01
N ILE A 12 10.87 9.27 -2.37
CA ILE A 12 9.85 8.31 -1.90
C ILE A 12 9.48 7.30 -3.00
N VAL A 13 9.50 5.99 -2.67
CA VAL A 13 9.04 4.89 -3.54
C VAL A 13 8.25 3.87 -2.71
N PHE A 14 7.13 3.36 -3.25
CA PHE A 14 6.20 2.44 -2.57
C PHE A 14 6.45 0.96 -2.94
N TRP A 15 6.38 0.04 -1.95
CA TRP A 15 6.42 -1.43 -2.14
C TRP A 15 5.53 -2.16 -1.11
N VAL A 16 4.92 -3.31 -1.48
CA VAL A 16 4.13 -4.18 -0.56
C VAL A 16 4.45 -5.66 -0.83
N LYS A 17 4.72 -6.45 0.23
CA LYS A 17 4.87 -7.92 0.21
C LYS A 17 3.73 -8.62 0.95
N GLY A 18 3.21 -9.72 0.38
CA GLY A 18 2.47 -10.78 1.09
C GLY A 18 1.20 -11.26 0.38
N VAL A 19 1.23 -12.46 -0.21
CA VAL A 19 0.04 -13.18 -0.73
C VAL A 19 -0.03 -14.55 -0.04
N SER A 20 -1.19 -14.91 0.51
CA SER A 20 -1.47 -16.25 1.06
C SER A 20 -2.74 -16.81 0.41
N LEU A 21 -2.65 -18.06 -0.06
CA LEU A 21 -3.71 -18.77 -0.75
C LEU A 21 -4.51 -19.65 0.23
N SER A 22 -5.84 -19.54 0.15
CA SER A 22 -6.89 -20.35 0.78
C SER A 22 -7.34 -20.00 2.22
N ASN A 23 -8.66 -19.81 2.35
CA ASN A 23 -9.50 -19.91 3.56
C ASN A 23 -10.90 -20.27 3.05
N ASP A 24 -11.68 -21.06 3.78
CA ASP A 24 -13.01 -21.57 3.38
C ASP A 24 -14.12 -20.49 3.36
N LYS A 25 -13.75 -19.23 3.14
CA LYS A 25 -14.65 -18.07 3.23
C LYS A 25 -14.60 -17.16 2.01
N VAL A 26 -13.78 -17.47 1.01
CA VAL A 26 -13.72 -16.75 -0.26
C VAL A 26 -13.88 -17.79 -1.36
N PHE A 27 -14.78 -17.54 -2.31
CA PHE A 27 -15.15 -18.48 -3.34
C PHE A 27 -15.25 -17.77 -4.69
N GLN A 28 -14.45 -18.22 -5.66
CA GLN A 28 -14.52 -17.72 -7.03
C GLN A 28 -15.05 -18.83 -7.95
N THR A 29 -15.98 -18.47 -8.85
CA THR A 29 -16.69 -19.39 -9.75
C THR A 29 -16.85 -18.76 -11.13
N PRO A 30 -16.75 -19.52 -12.24
CA PRO A 30 -16.33 -20.94 -12.35
C PRO A 30 -14.82 -21.13 -12.13
N SER A 31 -14.37 -22.39 -11.98
CA SER A 31 -12.95 -22.78 -11.77
C SER A 31 -12.05 -22.67 -13.00
N GLU A 32 -12.64 -22.95 -14.14
CA GLU A 32 -12.06 -22.81 -15.46
C GLU A 32 -13.23 -22.55 -16.39
N LEU A 33 -12.99 -21.79 -17.44
CA LEU A 33 -14.01 -21.47 -18.42
C LEU A 33 -13.35 -21.49 -19.80
N ILE A 34 -14.00 -22.17 -20.73
CA ILE A 34 -13.63 -22.21 -22.15
C ILE A 34 -14.84 -21.70 -22.90
N LYS A 35 -14.64 -20.69 -23.74
CA LYS A 35 -15.73 -19.96 -24.40
C LYS A 35 -15.36 -19.63 -25.84
N GLU A 36 -16.35 -19.65 -26.71
CA GLU A 36 -16.17 -19.29 -28.11
C GLU A 36 -15.84 -17.79 -28.26
N PRO A 37 -15.06 -17.40 -29.28
CA PRO A 37 -14.84 -15.99 -29.61
C PRO A 37 -16.15 -15.22 -29.82
N ASN A 38 -16.13 -13.93 -29.51
CA ASN A 38 -17.26 -12.99 -29.53
C ASN A 38 -18.42 -13.32 -28.58
N SER A 39 -18.30 -14.36 -27.75
CA SER A 39 -19.26 -14.62 -26.68
C SER A 39 -18.98 -13.79 -25.42
N GLU A 40 -19.85 -13.91 -24.42
CA GLU A 40 -19.71 -13.25 -23.12
C GLU A 40 -19.34 -14.27 -22.03
N ALA A 41 -18.60 -13.79 -21.04
CA ALA A 41 -18.26 -14.54 -19.84
C ALA A 41 -18.58 -13.73 -18.58
N THR A 42 -19.01 -14.44 -17.54
CA THR A 42 -19.20 -13.88 -16.20
C THR A 42 -18.42 -14.72 -15.21
N LEU A 43 -17.58 -14.05 -14.42
CA LEU A 43 -16.91 -14.62 -13.26
C LEU A 43 -17.54 -14.04 -12.00
N SER A 44 -17.61 -14.81 -10.92
CA SER A 44 -18.09 -14.32 -9.63
C SER A 44 -17.08 -14.60 -8.53
N LEU A 45 -16.97 -13.68 -7.59
CA LEU A 45 -16.30 -13.89 -6.32
C LEU A 45 -17.27 -13.55 -5.19
N GLU A 46 -17.34 -14.43 -4.21
CA GLU A 46 -18.11 -14.28 -2.98
C GLU A 46 -17.19 -14.41 -1.76
N HIS A 47 -17.50 -13.69 -0.68
CA HIS A 47 -16.91 -13.96 0.63
C HIS A 47 -17.91 -13.84 1.77
N GLN A 48 -17.56 -14.48 2.89
CA GLN A 48 -18.33 -14.46 4.15
C GLN A 48 -17.52 -13.79 5.28
N ILE A 49 -16.80 -12.72 4.94
CA ILE A 49 -15.89 -12.01 5.86
C ILE A 49 -16.57 -10.68 6.26
N PRO A 50 -17.11 -10.55 7.48
CA PRO A 50 -17.95 -9.40 7.86
C PRO A 50 -17.27 -8.04 7.80
N SER A 51 -15.93 -7.99 7.95
CA SER A 51 -15.16 -6.75 7.93
C SER A 51 -14.72 -6.31 6.55
N TYR A 52 -14.98 -7.09 5.50
CA TYR A 52 -14.59 -6.76 4.13
C TYR A 52 -15.76 -6.07 3.43
N ASP A 53 -15.44 -5.02 2.69
CA ASP A 53 -16.41 -4.18 1.99
C ASP A 53 -16.09 -3.99 0.52
N THR A 54 -15.03 -4.64 0.06
CA THR A 54 -14.53 -4.49 -1.30
C THR A 54 -14.16 -5.82 -1.91
N ILE A 55 -14.55 -6.00 -3.17
CA ILE A 55 -14.01 -7.07 -4.02
C ILE A 55 -13.33 -6.43 -5.23
N LEU A 56 -12.11 -6.88 -5.52
CA LEU A 56 -11.26 -6.45 -6.62
C LEU A 56 -11.08 -7.59 -7.62
N TRP A 57 -10.93 -7.23 -8.90
CA TRP A 57 -10.66 -8.13 -10.01
C TRP A 57 -9.38 -7.75 -10.72
N TYR A 58 -8.50 -8.72 -10.91
CA TYR A 58 -7.24 -8.58 -11.62
C TYR A 58 -7.15 -9.54 -12.80
N GLN A 59 -6.36 -9.16 -13.80
CA GLN A 59 -5.97 -9.99 -14.94
C GLN A 59 -4.46 -10.18 -14.95
N ARG A 60 -4.00 -11.39 -15.31
CA ARG A 60 -2.64 -11.68 -15.75
C ARG A 60 -2.70 -12.33 -17.14
N SER A 61 -2.30 -11.58 -18.16
CA SER A 61 -2.26 -12.08 -19.53
C SER A 61 -1.15 -13.10 -19.72
N ALA A 62 -1.26 -13.94 -20.75
CA ALA A 62 -0.20 -14.91 -21.07
C ALA A 62 1.15 -14.19 -21.31
N GLY A 63 2.18 -14.58 -20.55
CA GLY A 63 3.51 -13.98 -20.60
C GLY A 63 3.74 -12.80 -19.63
N ASP A 64 2.69 -12.28 -18.98
CA ASP A 64 2.83 -11.24 -17.95
C ASP A 64 3.22 -11.85 -16.60
N THR A 65 4.09 -11.16 -15.85
CA THR A 65 4.45 -11.52 -14.48
C THR A 65 3.67 -10.74 -13.42
N SER A 66 3.09 -9.60 -13.79
CA SER A 66 2.33 -8.71 -12.90
C SER A 66 0.83 -8.88 -13.04
N LEU A 67 0.09 -8.58 -11.96
CA LEU A 67 -1.36 -8.47 -11.98
C LEU A 67 -1.76 -7.05 -12.37
N LYS A 68 -2.69 -6.91 -13.32
CA LYS A 68 -3.30 -5.63 -13.71
C LYS A 68 -4.69 -5.54 -13.07
N LEU A 69 -4.97 -4.46 -12.36
CA LEU A 69 -6.31 -4.22 -11.82
C LEU A 69 -7.26 -3.92 -12.98
N ILE A 70 -8.38 -4.64 -13.03
CA ILE A 70 -9.45 -4.42 -14.01
C ILE A 70 -10.50 -3.50 -13.41
N ALA A 71 -10.96 -3.85 -12.20
CA ALA A 71 -12.11 -3.24 -11.56
C ALA A 71 -12.15 -3.55 -10.07
N TYR A 72 -12.89 -2.74 -9.32
CA TYR A 72 -13.27 -3.03 -7.94
C TYR A 72 -14.70 -2.56 -7.66
N MET A 73 -15.32 -3.20 -6.67
CA MET A 73 -16.65 -2.84 -6.16
C MET A 73 -16.52 -2.55 -4.67
N TYR A 74 -16.74 -1.29 -4.28
CA TYR A 74 -16.73 -0.85 -2.90
C TYR A 74 -18.17 -0.66 -2.40
N TYR A 75 -18.63 -1.50 -1.48
CA TYR A 75 -20.06 -1.67 -1.20
C TYR A 75 -20.83 -1.87 -2.51
N GLY A 76 -21.75 -0.97 -2.88
CA GLY A 76 -22.47 -0.99 -4.17
C GLY A 76 -21.83 -0.15 -5.27
N ASN A 77 -20.67 0.46 -5.04
CA ASN A 77 -20.03 1.41 -5.97
C ASN A 77 -19.05 0.70 -6.91
N ALA A 78 -19.47 0.53 -8.16
CA ALA A 78 -18.68 -0.07 -9.22
C ALA A 78 -17.62 0.91 -9.75
N ASN A 79 -16.38 0.43 -9.86
CA ASN A 79 -15.27 1.16 -10.48
C ASN A 79 -14.53 0.25 -11.44
N VAL A 80 -14.39 0.68 -12.69
CA VAL A 80 -13.65 -0.05 -13.73
C VAL A 80 -12.52 0.86 -14.20
N GLU A 81 -11.31 0.31 -14.25
CA GLU A 81 -10.11 1.03 -14.71
C GLU A 81 -10.30 1.53 -16.15
N PRO A 82 -9.91 2.77 -16.48
CA PRO A 82 -10.19 3.37 -17.77
C PRO A 82 -9.78 2.53 -18.98
N SER A 83 -8.66 1.81 -18.88
CA SER A 83 -8.14 0.94 -19.96
C SER A 83 -8.98 -0.31 -20.20
N PHE A 84 -9.87 -0.69 -19.28
CA PHE A 84 -10.67 -1.92 -19.35
C PHE A 84 -12.16 -1.67 -19.62
N LYS A 85 -12.62 -0.41 -19.58
CA LYS A 85 -14.05 -0.06 -19.67
C LYS A 85 -14.77 -0.52 -20.94
N SER A 86 -14.05 -0.78 -22.04
CA SER A 86 -14.66 -1.20 -23.31
C SER A 86 -15.14 -2.66 -23.31
N HIS A 87 -14.48 -3.53 -22.54
CA HIS A 87 -14.74 -4.97 -22.53
C HIS A 87 -15.18 -5.49 -21.16
N PHE A 88 -14.93 -4.75 -20.09
CA PHE A 88 -15.19 -5.20 -18.73
C PHE A 88 -16.21 -4.33 -18.02
N ASN A 89 -17.04 -4.99 -17.21
CA ASN A 89 -17.94 -4.34 -16.27
C ASN A 89 -18.03 -5.15 -14.96
N VAL A 90 -18.44 -4.52 -13.87
CA VAL A 90 -18.67 -5.20 -12.59
C VAL A 90 -20.03 -4.88 -12.00
N SER A 91 -20.64 -5.86 -11.34
CA SER A 91 -21.90 -5.69 -10.60
C SER A 91 -21.89 -6.47 -9.29
N GLY A 92 -22.81 -6.16 -8.37
CA GLY A 92 -22.95 -6.84 -7.08
C GLY A 92 -22.66 -5.91 -5.90
N ASN A 93 -22.17 -6.49 -4.80
CA ASN A 93 -21.83 -5.78 -3.57
C ASN A 93 -20.50 -6.30 -3.01
N GLY A 94 -19.56 -5.39 -2.78
CA GLY A 94 -18.21 -5.67 -2.25
C GLY A 94 -18.18 -6.30 -0.86
N GLN A 95 -19.28 -6.31 -0.11
CA GLN A 95 -19.40 -6.99 1.19
C GLN A 95 -19.80 -8.47 1.08
N THR A 96 -20.31 -8.90 -0.07
CA THR A 96 -20.89 -10.24 -0.22
C THR A 96 -20.42 -10.92 -1.49
N ARG A 97 -20.82 -10.43 -2.65
CA ARG A 97 -20.54 -11.06 -3.94
C ARG A 97 -20.47 -10.05 -5.07
N VAL A 98 -19.45 -10.19 -5.91
CA VAL A 98 -19.22 -9.33 -7.09
C VAL A 98 -18.97 -10.17 -8.32
N TYR A 99 -19.59 -9.74 -9.41
CA TYR A 99 -19.49 -10.34 -10.73
C TYR A 99 -18.60 -9.48 -11.60
N LEU A 100 -17.66 -10.12 -12.31
CA LEU A 100 -16.92 -9.54 -13.42
C LEU A 100 -17.56 -10.02 -14.72
N HIS A 101 -18.03 -9.08 -15.53
CA HIS A 101 -18.61 -9.31 -16.84
C HIS A 101 -17.56 -8.98 -17.89
N ILE A 102 -17.34 -9.91 -18.82
CA ILE A 102 -16.40 -9.79 -19.92
C ILE A 102 -17.21 -9.88 -21.21
N GLY A 103 -17.30 -8.75 -21.91
CA GLY A 103 -18.03 -8.62 -23.16
C GLY A 103 -17.14 -8.82 -24.38
N LYS A 104 -17.69 -9.49 -25.41
CA LYS A 104 -17.03 -9.73 -26.70
C LYS A 104 -15.63 -10.34 -26.55
N LEU A 105 -15.58 -11.60 -26.10
CA LEU A 105 -14.32 -12.32 -25.91
C LEU A 105 -13.49 -12.37 -27.19
N GLY A 106 -12.22 -12.01 -27.07
CA GLY A 106 -11.25 -12.01 -28.16
C GLY A 106 -9.93 -12.65 -27.72
N HIS A 107 -9.39 -13.53 -28.54
CA HIS A 107 -8.07 -14.14 -28.33
C HIS A 107 -6.99 -13.29 -29.05
N PRO A 108 -5.82 -13.01 -28.42
CA PRO A 108 -5.36 -13.49 -27.11
C PRO A 108 -5.73 -12.59 -25.92
N GLU A 109 -6.32 -11.42 -26.16
CA GLU A 109 -6.49 -10.35 -25.17
C GLU A 109 -7.25 -10.78 -23.90
N HIS A 110 -8.29 -11.60 -24.07
CA HIS A 110 -9.14 -12.05 -22.96
C HIS A 110 -8.75 -13.44 -22.42
N SER A 111 -7.95 -14.21 -23.16
CA SER A 111 -7.42 -15.50 -22.70
C SER A 111 -6.31 -15.24 -21.68
N ALA A 112 -6.70 -15.27 -20.40
CA ALA A 112 -5.88 -14.82 -19.31
C ALA A 112 -6.27 -15.50 -18.00
N GLU A 113 -5.48 -15.18 -16.99
CA GLU A 113 -5.68 -15.60 -15.63
C GLU A 113 -6.40 -14.50 -14.86
N TYR A 114 -7.58 -14.79 -14.33
CA TYR A 114 -8.41 -13.82 -13.62
C TYR A 114 -8.40 -14.11 -12.13
N PHE A 115 -8.08 -13.07 -11.36
CA PHE A 115 -7.97 -13.17 -9.92
C PHE A 115 -8.97 -12.26 -9.22
N GLY A 116 -9.85 -12.85 -8.43
CA GLY A 116 -10.69 -12.11 -7.50
C GLY A 116 -10.01 -12.01 -6.14
N ALA A 117 -10.14 -10.85 -5.49
CA ALA A 117 -9.72 -10.64 -4.12
C ALA A 117 -10.80 -9.91 -3.31
N ALA A 118 -11.12 -10.44 -2.14
CA ALA A 118 -11.94 -9.72 -1.16
C ALA A 118 -11.04 -8.98 -0.18
N ASN A 119 -11.38 -7.74 0.15
CA ASN A 119 -10.60 -6.85 1.00
C ASN A 119 -11.50 -5.88 1.77
N VAL A 120 -10.96 -5.23 2.78
CA VAL A 120 -11.47 -3.93 3.24
C VAL A 120 -10.73 -2.85 2.46
N VAL A 121 -11.42 -1.86 1.90
CA VAL A 121 -10.73 -0.71 1.32
C VAL A 121 -10.02 0.00 2.45
N LEU A 122 -8.68 -0.12 2.47
CA LEU A 122 -7.88 1.00 2.93
C LEU A 122 -8.27 2.13 1.98
N SER A 123 -8.84 3.20 2.52
CA SER A 123 -8.85 4.47 1.80
C SER A 123 -7.47 4.63 1.17
N SER A 124 -7.36 5.17 -0.05
CA SER A 124 -6.05 5.48 -0.62
C SER A 124 -5.35 6.42 0.36
N LEU A 125 -4.59 5.87 1.30
CA LEU A 125 -4.21 6.59 2.49
C LEU A 125 -3.18 7.61 2.05
N LYS A 126 -3.59 8.87 1.99
CA LYS A 126 -2.72 9.97 1.61
C LYS A 126 -1.97 10.39 2.86
N ILE A 127 -0.76 9.86 3.01
CA ILE A 127 0.19 10.33 4.00
C ILE A 127 0.85 11.59 3.44
N GLN A 128 0.84 12.66 4.23
CA GLN A 128 1.47 13.94 3.93
C GLN A 128 2.65 14.13 4.87
N GLN A 129 3.87 14.09 4.34
CA GLN A 129 5.08 14.36 5.12
C GLN A 129 5.65 15.72 4.72
N SER A 130 6.15 16.49 5.68
CA SER A 130 6.80 17.77 5.44
C SER A 130 7.98 18.00 6.40
N PRO A 131 8.98 18.80 6.02
CA PRO A 131 9.25 19.24 4.65
C PRO A 131 9.73 18.07 3.77
N GLU A 132 9.62 18.22 2.45
CA GLU A 132 10.10 17.21 1.48
C GLU A 132 11.64 17.06 1.53
N ASN A 133 12.34 18.19 1.62
CA ASN A 133 13.78 18.24 1.79
C ASN A 133 14.12 19.22 2.91
N LEU A 134 15.06 18.83 3.78
CA LEU A 134 15.49 19.65 4.91
C LEU A 134 17.00 19.80 4.90
N LEU A 135 17.48 21.04 4.75
CA LEU A 135 18.89 21.40 4.85
C LEU A 135 19.13 22.11 6.18
N ILE A 136 19.86 21.46 7.09
CA ILE A 136 20.21 22.04 8.39
C ILE A 136 21.48 22.89 8.25
N LYS A 137 21.38 24.18 8.59
CA LYS A 137 22.50 25.12 8.53
C LYS A 137 23.44 24.97 9.74
N PRO A 138 24.73 25.33 9.62
CA PRO A 138 25.62 25.41 10.77
C PRO A 138 25.03 26.34 11.85
N GLY A 139 24.83 25.83 13.06
CA GLY A 139 24.20 26.53 14.18
C GLY A 139 22.72 26.17 14.44
N GLN A 140 22.04 25.55 13.47
CA GLN A 140 20.72 24.96 13.69
C GLN A 140 20.90 23.55 14.25
N GLN A 141 20.46 23.31 15.48
CA GLN A 141 20.72 22.05 16.18
C GLN A 141 19.56 21.05 16.09
N GLU A 142 18.41 21.46 15.56
CA GLU A 142 17.17 20.68 15.57
C GLU A 142 16.59 20.53 14.15
N ALA A 143 16.19 19.31 13.82
CA ALA A 143 15.38 18.99 12.66
C ALA A 143 13.98 18.57 13.12
N ARG A 144 12.94 19.09 12.45
CA ARG A 144 11.53 18.74 12.69
C ARG A 144 10.93 18.21 11.40
N LEU A 145 10.40 17.00 11.46
CA LEU A 145 9.69 16.35 10.37
C LEU A 145 8.25 16.13 10.84
N GLU A 146 7.29 16.56 10.04
CA GLU A 146 5.87 16.35 10.31
C GLU A 146 5.31 15.29 9.38
N CYS A 147 4.36 14.52 9.90
CA CYS A 147 3.61 13.56 9.13
C CYS A 147 2.14 13.67 9.49
N PHE A 148 1.27 13.57 8.49
CA PHE A 148 -0.16 13.68 8.66
C PHE A 148 -0.90 12.64 7.83
N HIS A 149 -1.90 12.02 8.44
CA HIS A 149 -3.02 11.42 7.72
C HIS A 149 -4.31 11.68 8.50
N GLY A 150 -5.46 11.66 7.82
CA GLY A 150 -6.78 11.91 8.43
C GLY A 150 -7.64 10.67 8.64
N ASP A 151 -7.05 9.47 8.52
CA ASP A 151 -7.79 8.21 8.58
C ASP A 151 -7.74 7.56 9.97
N ASN A 152 -8.92 7.29 10.53
CA ASN A 152 -9.09 6.73 11.86
C ASN A 152 -8.80 5.22 11.96
N SER A 153 -8.63 4.55 10.82
CA SER A 153 -8.37 3.10 10.69
C SER A 153 -6.91 2.72 10.96
N PHE A 154 -6.04 3.72 11.09
CA PHE A 154 -4.61 3.55 11.33
C PHE A 154 -4.24 4.14 12.70
N PRO A 155 -4.32 3.33 13.77
CA PRO A 155 -4.03 3.80 15.12
C PRO A 155 -2.52 3.96 15.39
N TYR A 156 -1.65 3.55 14.45
CA TYR A 156 -0.21 3.66 14.58
C TYR A 156 0.38 4.54 13.48
N MET A 157 1.32 5.40 13.86
CA MET A 157 2.24 6.06 12.94
C MET A 157 3.68 5.67 13.29
N LEU A 158 4.46 5.25 12.31
CA LEU A 158 5.83 4.76 12.49
C LEU A 158 6.79 5.70 11.78
N TRP A 159 7.98 5.86 12.34
CA TRP A 159 9.07 6.63 11.74
C TRP A 159 10.27 5.73 11.46
N TYR A 160 10.83 5.85 10.26
CA TYR A 160 11.98 5.09 9.81
C TYR A 160 13.10 6.00 9.35
N ARG A 161 14.33 5.52 9.49
CA ARG A 161 15.52 6.08 8.87
C ARG A 161 16.07 5.09 7.86
N HIS A 162 16.22 5.53 6.62
CA HIS A 162 16.86 4.79 5.54
C HIS A 162 18.25 5.35 5.28
N ARG A 163 19.26 4.50 5.40
CA ARG A 163 20.65 4.90 5.13
C ARG A 163 21.08 4.30 3.80
N SER A 164 21.49 5.17 2.87
CA SER A 164 22.10 4.75 1.61
C SER A 164 23.33 3.87 1.86
N ALA A 165 23.53 2.89 0.99
CA ALA A 165 24.65 1.95 1.04
C ALA A 165 25.99 2.69 0.89
N ALA A 166 26.60 3.11 1.99
CA ALA A 166 27.99 3.54 2.00
C ALA A 166 28.90 2.31 2.10
N GLY A 167 29.81 2.14 1.14
CA GLY A 167 30.86 1.12 1.21
C GLY A 167 30.41 -0.33 1.03
N GLY A 168 29.36 -0.60 0.23
CA GLY A 168 28.96 -1.96 -0.14
C GLY A 168 28.16 -2.74 0.92
N ARG A 169 27.71 -2.07 1.99
CA ARG A 169 26.76 -2.67 2.96
C ARG A 169 25.33 -2.69 2.40
N PRO A 170 24.48 -3.64 2.83
CA PRO A 170 23.05 -3.64 2.51
C PRO A 170 22.39 -2.31 2.90
N ARG A 171 21.34 -1.94 2.16
CA ARG A 171 20.50 -0.80 2.54
C ARG A 171 19.69 -1.19 3.76
N ASP A 172 19.83 -0.42 4.84
CA ASP A 172 19.16 -0.68 6.10
C ASP A 172 18.04 0.35 6.33
N MET A 173 16.84 -0.17 6.61
CA MET A 173 15.69 0.59 7.12
C MET A 173 15.64 0.39 8.63
N ASP A 174 16.04 1.40 9.39
CA ASP A 174 15.96 1.38 10.84
C ASP A 174 14.58 1.91 11.28
N LEU A 175 13.85 1.16 12.11
CA LEU A 175 12.71 1.72 12.83
C LEU A 175 13.24 2.66 13.93
N ILE A 176 12.79 3.91 13.92
CA ILE A 176 13.10 4.90 14.97
C ILE A 176 12.14 4.71 16.14
N GLY A 177 10.86 4.51 15.83
CA GLY A 177 9.81 4.36 16.83
C GLY A 177 8.43 4.42 16.21
N LEU A 178 7.44 4.22 17.07
CA LEU A 178 6.03 4.29 16.73
C LEU A 178 5.28 5.22 17.68
N LEU A 179 4.19 5.78 17.19
CA LEU A 179 3.22 6.57 17.93
C LEU A 179 1.88 5.83 17.87
N HIS A 180 1.34 5.49 19.02
CA HIS A 180 0.02 4.89 19.18
C HIS A 180 -0.91 5.88 19.89
N TYR A 181 -1.84 6.48 19.14
CA TYR A 181 -2.56 7.69 19.56
C TYR A 181 -1.57 8.80 19.95
N GLU A 182 -1.50 9.20 21.22
CA GLU A 182 -0.53 10.16 21.77
C GLU A 182 0.69 9.49 22.43
N ASN A 183 0.72 8.15 22.49
CA ASN A 183 1.76 7.40 23.20
C ASN A 183 2.91 7.04 22.25
N ALA A 184 4.05 7.69 22.43
CA ALA A 184 5.27 7.41 21.67
C ALA A 184 6.08 6.27 22.31
N ASP A 185 6.57 5.36 21.48
CA ASP A 185 7.52 4.31 21.82
C ASP A 185 8.71 4.42 20.86
N VAL A 186 9.86 4.84 21.40
CA VAL A 186 11.10 5.05 20.63
C VAL A 186 12.00 3.85 20.83
N GLU A 187 12.49 3.27 19.73
CA GLU A 187 13.37 2.11 19.75
C GLU A 187 14.62 2.39 20.57
N LYS A 188 15.10 1.38 21.31
CA LYS A 188 16.21 1.54 22.28
C LYS A 188 17.48 2.15 21.66
N THR A 189 17.76 1.84 20.40
CA THR A 189 18.90 2.39 19.66
C THR A 189 18.77 3.88 19.36
N PHE A 190 17.54 4.41 19.39
CA PHE A 190 17.20 5.82 19.17
C PHE A 190 16.74 6.53 20.45
N ALA A 191 16.43 5.79 21.52
CA ALA A 191 15.99 6.24 22.85
C ALA A 191 17.07 7.01 23.63
N THR A 192 17.73 7.93 22.95
CA THR A 192 18.56 9.01 23.47
C THR A 192 17.70 10.26 23.59
N GLU A 193 18.12 11.28 24.34
CA GLU A 193 17.43 12.58 24.42
C GLU A 193 17.35 13.35 23.08
N ARG A 194 17.86 12.77 21.98
CA ARG A 194 17.91 13.41 20.67
C ARG A 194 16.69 13.14 19.80
N PHE A 195 16.08 11.95 19.88
CA PHE A 195 14.93 11.60 19.04
C PHE A 195 13.65 11.63 19.86
N ASN A 196 12.67 12.41 19.42
CA ASN A 196 11.39 12.52 20.10
C ASN A 196 10.25 12.45 19.09
N ILE A 197 9.21 11.69 19.41
CA ILE A 197 7.99 11.56 18.59
C ILE A 197 6.83 12.16 19.40
N THR A 198 6.10 13.09 18.80
CA THR A 198 4.97 13.78 19.44
C THR A 198 3.77 13.90 18.50
N GLY A 199 2.64 14.36 19.03
CA GLY A 199 1.40 14.58 18.28
C GLY A 199 0.42 13.42 18.40
N HIS A 200 -0.38 13.19 17.36
CA HIS A 200 -1.42 12.18 17.34
C HIS A 200 -1.36 11.33 16.07
N SER A 201 -1.25 10.00 16.23
CA SER A 201 -1.10 9.05 15.11
C SER A 201 -2.20 9.13 14.04
N LYS A 202 -3.45 9.42 14.39
CA LYS A 202 -4.58 9.57 13.42
C LYS A 202 -4.70 10.97 12.80
N GLY A 203 -3.76 11.85 13.10
CA GLY A 203 -3.78 13.25 12.70
C GLY A 203 -2.38 13.69 12.34
N ARG A 204 -1.90 14.77 12.98
CA ARG A 204 -0.54 15.27 12.80
C ARG A 204 0.37 14.71 13.88
N ALA A 205 1.48 14.10 13.47
CA ALA A 205 2.58 13.73 14.33
C ALA A 205 3.88 14.38 13.87
N GLN A 206 4.84 14.47 14.77
CA GLN A 206 6.14 15.09 14.53
C GLN A 206 7.26 14.19 15.04
N LEU A 207 8.31 14.05 14.24
CA LEU A 207 9.61 13.54 14.64
C LEU A 207 10.57 14.73 14.80
N THR A 208 11.12 14.87 15.99
CA THR A 208 12.14 15.88 16.32
C THR A 208 13.47 15.20 16.56
N ILE A 209 14.52 15.73 15.92
CA ILE A 209 15.90 15.27 16.07
C ILE A 209 16.75 16.45 16.57
N SER A 210 17.14 16.40 17.84
CA SER A 210 18.00 17.39 18.50
C SER A 210 19.47 17.02 18.40
N ASN A 211 20.34 18.02 18.54
CA ASN A 211 21.80 17.87 18.47
C ASN A 211 22.23 17.11 17.20
N MET A 212 21.76 17.58 16.05
CA MET A 212 22.00 16.99 14.72
C MET A 212 23.49 16.69 14.48
N LYS A 213 23.79 15.47 14.03
CA LYS A 213 25.13 15.01 13.69
C LYS A 213 25.22 14.72 12.18
N PRO A 214 26.41 14.77 11.57
CA PRO A 214 26.58 14.37 10.17
C PRO A 214 26.04 12.97 9.84
N ALA A 215 26.11 12.04 10.80
CA ALA A 215 25.58 10.68 10.66
C ALA A 215 24.04 10.58 10.68
N ASP A 216 23.34 11.65 11.07
CA ASP A 216 21.87 11.73 10.98
C ASP A 216 21.40 12.14 9.57
N SER A 217 22.33 12.43 8.65
CA SER A 217 22.00 12.65 7.23
C SER A 217 21.51 11.35 6.59
N ALA A 218 20.22 11.27 6.33
CA ALA A 218 19.55 10.08 5.81
C ALA A 218 18.18 10.44 5.20
N GLU A 219 17.52 9.47 4.61
CA GLU A 219 16.11 9.59 4.23
C GLU A 219 15.24 9.16 5.41
N TYR A 220 14.16 9.90 5.65
CA TYR A 220 13.25 9.67 6.75
C TYR A 220 11.84 9.46 6.23
N PHE A 221 11.17 8.42 6.72
CA PHE A 221 9.85 8.02 6.26
C PHE A 221 8.91 7.87 7.43
N CYS A 222 7.73 8.48 7.33
CA CYS A 222 6.60 8.11 8.15
C CYS A 222 5.71 7.09 7.41
N ALA A 223 5.11 6.18 8.16
CA ALA A 223 4.15 5.22 7.66
C ALA A 223 3.00 5.07 8.65
N ALA A 224 1.79 4.81 8.15
CA ALA A 224 0.66 4.48 8.98
C ALA A 224 0.45 2.96 8.98
N ARG A 225 0.11 2.40 10.13
CA ARG A 225 -0.16 0.95 10.27
C ARG A 225 -1.53 0.74 10.90
N SER A 226 -2.32 -0.12 10.27
CA SER A 226 -3.55 -0.65 10.88
C SER A 226 -3.22 -1.75 11.89
N THR A 227 -4.03 -1.92 12.93
CA THR A 227 -4.00 -3.11 13.79
C THR A 227 -4.38 -4.38 13.02
N VAL A 228 -5.07 -4.24 11.89
CA VAL A 228 -5.52 -5.38 11.10
C VAL A 228 -4.49 -5.69 10.03
N CYS A 229 -3.86 -6.85 10.16
CA CYS A 229 -2.98 -7.42 9.14
C CYS A 229 -3.87 -7.93 7.99
N HIS A 230 -4.02 -7.15 6.93
CA HIS A 230 -4.94 -7.47 5.85
C HIS A 230 -4.27 -8.35 4.80
N LEU A 231 -4.66 -9.63 4.78
CA LEU A 231 -4.33 -10.55 3.71
C LEU A 231 -5.00 -10.08 2.41
N LEU A 232 -4.21 -9.77 1.39
CA LEU A 232 -4.68 -9.82 0.01
C LEU A 232 -4.87 -11.31 -0.35
N ARG A 233 -6.11 -11.77 -0.41
CA ARG A 233 -6.43 -13.18 -0.72
C ARG A 233 -6.82 -13.28 -2.19
N LEU A 234 -5.92 -13.79 -3.01
CA LEU A 234 -6.16 -14.02 -4.43
C LEU A 234 -6.72 -15.43 -4.62
N LEU A 235 -7.85 -15.57 -5.29
CA LEU A 235 -8.23 -16.81 -5.96
C LEU A 235 -7.94 -16.64 -7.44
N TYR A 236 -7.57 -17.72 -8.13
CA TYR A 236 -7.15 -17.70 -9.53
C TYR A 236 -8.06 -18.59 -10.36
N LYS A 237 -8.37 -18.17 -11.60
CA LYS A 237 -9.09 -18.92 -12.63
C LYS A 237 -8.50 -18.71 -14.02
N LYS A 238 -8.48 -19.78 -14.83
CA LYS A 238 -8.02 -19.75 -16.21
C LYS A 238 -9.20 -19.59 -17.17
N LEU A 239 -9.14 -18.58 -18.05
CA LEU A 239 -9.99 -18.49 -19.24
C LEU A 239 -9.12 -18.88 -20.44
N GLN A 240 -9.49 -19.95 -21.13
CA GLN A 240 -8.79 -20.39 -22.35
C GLN A 240 -9.59 -20.00 -23.58
#